data_AF-A0A954CPQ5-F1
#
_entry.id   AF-A0A954CPQ5-F1
#
_cell.length_a   1.000
_cell.length_b   1.000
_cell.length_c   1.000
_cell.angle_alpha   90.00
_cell.angle_beta   90.00
_cell.angle_gamma   90.00
#
_symmetry.space_group_name_H-M   'P 1'
#
loop_
_entity.id
_entity.type
_entity.pdbx_description
1 polymer ?
#
loop_
_entity_poly.entity_id
_entity_poly.type
_entity_poly.pdbx_seq_one_letter_code
_entity_poly.pdbx_strand_id
1 'polypeptide(L)'
;MTATIRKPARLVLEDGTVVRGRSFGAPVEKIGELVFNTSITGYQEILTDPSYRGQTVLLTQPHIGNYGVNSEDEESTRIWLSGLIVREACKRASNFRSAAELSDYLIQHETPGIERVDTRMIVRRVRSAGALRVLLTEDMDTPEEELLARVNAAPSVSDEDHVRAVTTKRIEHWTRGYESEFSPRTAFP
;
A
#
# COMPACT_ATOMS: atom_id res chain seq x y z
N MET A 1 14.64 13.29 18.90
CA MET A 1 13.90 12.76 17.73
C MET A 1 14.51 13.37 16.49
N THR A 2 15.42 12.66 15.84
CA THR A 2 16.03 13.12 14.58
C THR A 2 14.97 12.98 13.51
N ALA A 3 14.56 14.07 12.87
CA ALA A 3 13.62 14.00 11.77
C ALA A 3 14.31 13.24 10.62
N THR A 4 13.95 11.98 10.41
CA THR A 4 14.47 11.20 9.29
C THR A 4 14.06 11.88 7.99
N ILE A 5 15.05 12.33 7.22
CA ILE A 5 14.81 12.95 5.92
C ILE A 5 14.36 11.83 4.97
N ARG A 6 13.10 11.91 4.53
CA ARG A 6 12.55 11.00 3.53
C ARG A 6 13.27 11.22 2.19
N LYS A 7 13.80 10.14 1.61
CA LYS A 7 14.52 10.16 0.33
C LYS A 7 13.59 10.50 -0.83
N PRO A 8 14.11 11.04 -1.94
CA PRO A 8 13.34 11.15 -3.19
C PRO A 8 12.87 9.77 -3.66
N ALA A 9 11.71 9.74 -4.31
CA ALA A 9 11.17 8.54 -4.96
C ALA A 9 10.44 8.89 -6.26
N ARG A 10 10.33 7.91 -7.15
CA ARG A 10 9.60 7.99 -8.42
C ARG A 10 8.49 6.95 -8.46
N LEU A 11 7.36 7.35 -9.03
CA LEU A 11 6.30 6.48 -9.49
C LEU A 11 6.24 6.61 -11.02
N VAL A 12 6.58 5.53 -11.73
CA VAL A 12 6.55 5.47 -13.19
C VAL A 12 5.32 4.68 -13.61
N LEU A 13 4.46 5.29 -14.43
CA LEU A 13 3.24 4.66 -14.95
C LEU A 13 3.51 4.10 -16.34
N GLU A 14 2.77 3.04 -16.68
CA GLU A 14 2.77 2.39 -18.00
C GLU A 14 2.50 3.37 -19.15
N ASP A 15 1.72 4.42 -18.92
CA ASP A 15 1.43 5.48 -19.91
C ASP A 15 2.59 6.47 -20.14
N GLY A 16 3.74 6.25 -19.50
CA GLY A 16 4.92 7.10 -19.54
C GLY A 16 4.90 8.26 -18.54
N THR A 17 3.85 8.40 -17.73
CA THR A 17 3.81 9.43 -16.69
C THR A 17 4.80 9.11 -15.57
N VAL A 18 5.66 10.07 -15.24
CA VAL A 18 6.54 9.97 -14.07
C VAL A 18 6.14 10.99 -13.01
N VAL A 19 5.82 10.49 -11.82
CA VAL A 19 5.49 11.31 -10.66
C VAL A 19 6.63 11.22 -9.65
N ARG A 20 7.11 12.38 -9.20
CA ARG A 20 8.16 12.48 -8.18
C ARG A 20 7.53 12.77 -6.82
N GLY A 21 8.05 12.11 -5.79
CA GLY A 21 7.58 12.22 -4.42
C GLY A 21 8.70 11.94 -3.42
N ARG A 22 8.32 11.47 -2.24
CA ARG A 22 9.26 11.05 -1.20
C ARG A 22 8.93 9.65 -0.72
N SER A 23 9.96 8.83 -0.53
CA SER A 23 9.83 7.50 0.04
C SER A 23 9.46 7.58 1.51
N PHE A 24 8.52 6.74 1.94
CA PHE A 24 8.19 6.54 3.35
C PHE A 24 8.01 5.06 3.74
N GLY A 25 8.27 4.13 2.82
CA GLY A 25 8.23 2.70 3.08
C GLY A 25 9.62 2.06 3.02
N ALA A 26 9.65 0.75 2.76
CA ALA A 26 10.90 0.03 2.56
C ALA A 26 11.66 0.55 1.33
N PRO A 27 13.01 0.60 1.37
CA PRO A 27 13.85 1.02 0.25
C PRO A 27 14.01 -0.11 -0.77
N VAL A 28 12.88 -0.55 -1.32
CA VAL A 28 12.80 -1.63 -2.31
C VAL A 28 12.05 -1.15 -3.54
N GLU A 29 12.38 -1.72 -4.69
CA GLU A 29 11.69 -1.47 -5.95
C GLU A 29 10.59 -2.52 -6.14
N LYS A 30 9.36 -2.10 -6.44
CA LYS A 30 8.24 -3.00 -6.77
C LYS A 30 7.41 -2.49 -7.94
N ILE A 31 7.00 -3.44 -8.77
CA ILE A 31 6.00 -3.24 -9.83
C ILE A 31 4.67 -3.81 -9.36
N GLY A 32 3.57 -3.14 -9.69
CA GLY A 32 2.23 -3.65 -9.49
C GLY A 32 1.20 -2.92 -10.35
N GLU A 33 -0.02 -3.42 -10.37
CA GLU A 33 -1.13 -2.75 -11.06
C GLU A 33 -1.74 -1.67 -10.17
N LEU A 34 -1.85 -0.45 -10.69
CA LEU A 34 -2.33 0.71 -9.97
C LEU A 34 -3.86 0.66 -9.83
N VAL A 35 -4.30 0.61 -8.58
CA VAL A 35 -5.70 0.78 -8.18
C VAL A 35 -5.82 1.96 -7.23
N PHE A 36 -7.02 2.52 -7.10
CA PHE A 36 -7.29 3.54 -6.09
C PHE A 36 -8.44 3.10 -5.17
N ASN A 37 -8.32 3.47 -3.90
CA ASN A 37 -9.35 3.22 -2.90
C ASN A 37 -9.80 4.54 -2.26
N THR A 38 -11.12 4.74 -2.19
CA THR A 38 -11.76 5.97 -1.70
C THR A 38 -12.10 5.95 -0.21
N SER A 39 -11.69 4.91 0.50
CA SER A 39 -11.89 4.79 1.94
C SER A 39 -11.17 5.91 2.67
N ILE A 40 -11.85 6.52 3.64
CA ILE A 40 -11.35 7.65 4.42
C ILE A 40 -10.65 7.15 5.70
N THR A 41 -10.94 5.91 6.09
CA THR A 41 -10.37 5.16 7.21
C THR A 41 -10.11 3.71 6.78
N GLY A 42 -9.52 2.90 7.64
CA GLY A 42 -9.29 1.48 7.38
C GLY A 42 -8.08 1.18 6.49
N TYR A 43 -7.00 1.98 6.58
CA TYR A 43 -5.85 1.79 5.70
C TYR A 43 -5.08 0.52 6.05
N GLN A 44 -5.02 0.10 7.31
CA GLN A 44 -4.25 -1.09 7.68
C GLN A 44 -4.94 -2.37 7.20
N GLU A 45 -6.25 -2.39 7.33
CA GLU A 45 -7.15 -3.41 6.81
C GLU A 45 -6.98 -3.54 5.29
N ILE A 46 -6.93 -2.40 4.57
CA ILE A 46 -6.63 -2.37 3.13
C ILE A 46 -5.24 -2.94 2.82
N LEU A 47 -4.22 -2.57 3.60
CA LEU A 47 -2.84 -3.02 3.39
C LEU A 47 -2.73 -4.56 3.51
N THR A 48 -3.50 -5.13 4.43
CA THR A 48 -3.48 -6.54 4.78
C THR A 48 -4.57 -7.37 4.12
N ASP A 49 -5.39 -6.80 3.24
CA ASP A 49 -6.37 -7.55 2.45
C ASP A 49 -5.67 -8.33 1.31
N PRO A 50 -5.78 -9.67 1.27
CA PRO A 50 -5.22 -10.50 0.20
C PRO A 50 -5.65 -10.14 -1.22
N SER A 51 -6.79 -9.46 -1.37
CA SER A 51 -7.32 -9.03 -2.67
C SER A 51 -6.38 -8.07 -3.42
N TYR A 52 -5.51 -7.34 -2.70
CA TYR A 52 -4.54 -6.41 -3.30
C TYR A 52 -3.21 -7.06 -3.72
N ARG A 53 -3.09 -8.40 -3.68
CA ARG A 53 -1.88 -9.08 -4.16
C ARG A 53 -1.56 -8.69 -5.61
N GLY A 54 -0.36 -8.17 -5.83
CA GLY A 54 0.10 -7.73 -7.17
C GLY A 54 -0.34 -6.29 -7.53
N GLN A 55 -1.08 -5.63 -6.65
CA GLN A 55 -1.59 -4.28 -6.88
C GLN A 55 -0.83 -3.24 -6.07
N THR A 56 -0.63 -2.05 -6.63
CA THR A 56 -0.14 -0.87 -5.92
C THR A 56 -1.33 0.02 -5.61
N VAL A 57 -1.59 0.28 -4.34
CA VAL A 57 -2.80 0.98 -3.90
C VAL A 57 -2.53 2.45 -3.70
N LEU A 58 -3.36 3.29 -4.31
CA LEU A 58 -3.44 4.72 -4.05
C LEU A 58 -4.63 5.04 -3.15
N LEU A 59 -4.38 5.65 -2.00
CA LEU A 59 -5.44 6.11 -1.10
C LEU A 59 -5.82 7.55 -1.41
N THR A 60 -7.11 7.82 -1.63
CA THR A 60 -7.56 9.18 -1.95
C THR A 60 -7.58 10.10 -0.73
N GLN A 61 -7.68 9.52 0.47
CA GLN A 61 -7.63 10.27 1.71
C GLN A 61 -6.25 10.94 1.88
N PRO A 62 -6.16 12.27 2.08
CA PRO A 62 -4.87 12.94 1.97
C PRO A 62 -3.89 12.61 3.10
N HIS A 63 -4.39 12.34 4.31
CA HIS A 63 -3.57 12.03 5.49
C HIS A 63 -3.70 10.55 5.82
N ILE A 64 -2.63 9.80 5.61
CA ILE A 64 -2.57 8.35 5.87
C ILE A 64 -1.52 8.07 6.94
N GLY A 65 -1.80 7.15 7.86
CA GLY A 65 -0.95 6.85 9.01
C GLY A 65 -1.29 7.64 10.28
N ASN A 66 -2.38 8.40 10.29
CA ASN A 66 -2.76 9.27 11.41
C ASN A 66 -3.07 8.50 12.71
N TYR A 67 -3.51 7.25 12.63
CA TYR A 67 -3.77 6.40 13.80
C TYR A 67 -2.76 5.25 13.96
N GLY A 68 -1.64 5.30 13.24
CA GLY A 68 -0.61 4.26 13.29
C GLY A 68 -1.12 2.90 12.85
N VAL A 69 -0.53 1.84 13.39
CA VAL A 69 -0.94 0.45 13.14
C VAL A 69 -1.01 -0.35 14.44
N ASN A 70 -1.76 -1.45 14.44
CA ASN A 70 -1.87 -2.41 15.54
C ASN A 70 -2.23 -3.80 15.03
N SER A 71 -2.03 -4.85 15.84
CA SER A 71 -2.27 -6.23 15.39
C SER A 71 -3.75 -6.61 15.27
N GLU A 72 -4.68 -5.84 15.85
CA GLU A 72 -6.11 -6.17 15.80
C GLU A 72 -6.75 -5.76 14.46
N ASP A 73 -6.19 -4.76 13.78
CA ASP A 73 -6.70 -4.25 12.50
C ASP A 73 -6.03 -4.94 11.28
N GLU A 74 -5.38 -6.09 11.47
CA GLU A 74 -4.85 -6.90 10.37
C GLU A 74 -5.92 -7.90 9.87
N GLU A 75 -6.35 -7.76 8.61
CA GLU A 75 -7.33 -8.66 7.98
C GLU A 75 -6.70 -9.99 7.52
N SER A 76 -5.37 -10.08 7.55
CA SER A 76 -4.63 -11.31 7.29
C SER A 76 -3.21 -11.25 7.84
N THR A 77 -2.42 -12.29 7.58
CA THR A 77 -1.10 -12.49 8.20
C THR A 77 0.02 -11.56 7.71
N ARG A 78 -0.22 -10.72 6.70
CA ARG A 78 0.81 -9.82 6.12
C ARG A 78 0.20 -8.72 5.24
N ILE A 79 1.03 -7.74 4.89
CA ILE A 79 0.75 -6.83 3.78
C ILE A 79 0.79 -7.60 2.46
N TRP A 80 -0.23 -7.41 1.61
CA TRP A 80 -0.34 -8.08 0.30
C TRP A 80 -0.08 -7.17 -0.89
N LEU A 81 -0.34 -5.87 -0.73
CA LEU A 81 -0.11 -4.90 -1.79
C LEU A 81 1.39 -4.78 -2.15
N SER A 82 1.64 -4.37 -3.39
CA SER A 82 2.99 -4.19 -3.95
C SER A 82 3.59 -2.84 -3.60
N GLY A 83 2.75 -1.84 -3.28
CA GLY A 83 3.20 -0.54 -2.82
C GLY A 83 2.05 0.38 -2.44
N LEU A 84 2.36 1.43 -1.68
CA LEU A 84 1.38 2.39 -1.19
C LEU A 84 1.66 3.81 -1.69
N ILE A 85 0.64 4.45 -2.28
CA ILE A 85 0.71 5.81 -2.80
C ILE A 85 -0.23 6.72 -2.00
N VAL A 86 0.31 7.80 -1.44
CA VAL A 86 -0.46 8.73 -0.61
C VAL A 86 -0.13 10.19 -0.90
N ARG A 87 -1.01 11.10 -0.52
CA ARG A 87 -0.70 12.54 -0.59
C ARG A 87 0.28 12.94 0.51
N GLU A 88 0.00 12.56 1.75
CA GLU A 88 0.82 12.86 2.91
C GLU A 88 0.79 11.69 3.90
N ALA A 89 1.95 11.10 4.15
CA ALA A 89 2.10 10.07 5.18
C ALA A 89 2.43 10.75 6.51
N CYS A 90 1.55 10.59 7.50
CA CYS A 90 1.76 11.08 8.86
C CYS A 90 3.09 10.55 9.41
N LYS A 91 3.85 11.43 10.07
CA LYS A 91 5.14 11.08 10.69
C LYS A 91 5.00 10.58 12.13
N ARG A 92 3.83 10.84 12.71
CA ARG A 92 3.50 10.49 14.08
C ARG A 92 2.03 10.11 14.13
N ALA A 93 1.77 8.93 14.65
CA ALA A 93 0.45 8.42 14.96
C ALA A 93 -0.09 9.07 16.23
N SER A 94 -1.40 9.24 16.28
CA SER A 94 -2.10 9.74 17.47
C SER A 94 -3.41 8.99 17.66
N ASN A 95 -3.29 7.74 18.12
CA ASN A 95 -4.41 6.90 18.51
C ASN A 95 -3.98 6.04 19.70
N PHE A 96 -4.85 5.85 20.68
CA PHE A 96 -4.54 5.07 21.88
C PHE A 96 -4.31 3.58 21.58
N ARG A 97 -4.84 3.05 20.46
CA ARG A 97 -4.61 1.69 19.97
C ARG A 97 -3.30 1.54 19.19
N SER A 98 -2.64 2.65 18.82
CA SER A 98 -1.46 2.61 17.96
C SER A 98 -0.29 1.93 18.68
N ALA A 99 0.23 0.86 18.08
CA ALA A 99 1.43 0.17 18.56
C ALA A 99 2.69 0.59 17.80
N ALA A 100 2.57 0.99 16.53
CA ALA A 100 3.69 1.45 15.71
C ALA A 100 3.28 2.51 14.68
N GLU A 101 4.27 3.20 14.11
CA GLU A 101 4.09 4.13 13.00
C GLU A 101 3.91 3.37 11.67
N LEU A 102 3.09 3.92 10.76
CA LEU A 102 2.86 3.29 9.46
C LEU A 102 4.16 3.11 8.64
N SER A 103 5.07 4.07 8.72
CA SER A 103 6.34 4.02 7.98
C SER A 103 7.20 2.83 8.42
N ASP A 104 7.28 2.59 9.72
CA ASP A 104 8.05 1.48 10.29
C ASP A 104 7.41 0.13 9.92
N TYR A 105 6.07 0.07 9.94
CA TYR A 105 5.32 -1.10 9.51
C TYR A 105 5.59 -1.46 8.03
N LEU A 106 5.54 -0.48 7.12
CA LEU A 106 5.87 -0.70 5.72
C LEU A 106 7.32 -1.16 5.52
N ILE A 107 8.26 -0.60 6.28
CA ILE A 107 9.69 -0.99 6.23
C ILE A 107 9.85 -2.44 6.69
N GLN A 108 9.25 -2.81 7.81
CA GLN A 108 9.32 -4.17 8.38
C GLN A 108 8.76 -5.22 7.43
N HIS A 109 7.74 -4.87 6.64
CA HIS A 109 7.08 -5.75 5.68
C HIS A 109 7.61 -5.59 4.24
N GLU A 110 8.78 -4.99 4.04
CA GLU A 110 9.41 -4.82 2.71
C GLU A 110 8.47 -4.23 1.67
N THR A 111 7.64 -3.25 2.09
CA THR A 111 6.63 -2.62 1.24
C THR A 111 7.03 -1.18 0.97
N PRO A 112 7.24 -0.79 -0.29
CA PRO A 112 7.60 0.57 -0.62
C PRO A 112 6.37 1.49 -0.55
N GLY A 113 6.63 2.76 -0.25
CA GLY A 113 5.58 3.77 -0.15
C GLY A 113 6.08 5.11 -0.66
N ILE A 114 5.25 5.83 -1.42
CA ILE A 114 5.54 7.17 -1.94
C ILE A 114 4.49 8.18 -1.46
N GLU A 115 4.96 9.31 -0.93
CA GLU A 115 4.14 10.44 -0.53
C GLU A 115 4.49 11.72 -1.30
N ARG A 116 3.77 12.81 -1.03
CA ARG A 116 3.92 14.13 -1.67
C ARG A 116 3.60 14.14 -3.16
N VAL A 117 2.81 13.17 -3.61
CA VAL A 117 2.29 13.12 -4.99
C VAL A 117 0.91 13.78 -5.09
N ASP A 118 0.51 14.16 -6.30
CA ASP A 118 -0.87 14.58 -6.57
C ASP A 118 -1.75 13.34 -6.80
N THR A 119 -2.29 12.79 -5.71
CA THR A 119 -3.14 11.60 -5.79
C THR A 119 -4.41 11.84 -6.61
N ARG A 120 -4.93 13.07 -6.68
CA ARG A 120 -6.13 13.40 -7.46
C ARG A 120 -5.85 13.38 -8.96
N MET A 121 -4.68 13.89 -9.37
CA MET A 121 -4.21 13.80 -10.76
C MET A 121 -4.04 12.34 -11.19
N ILE A 122 -3.43 11.51 -10.35
CA ILE A 122 -3.21 10.08 -10.64
C ILE A 122 -4.56 9.34 -10.74
N VAL A 123 -5.48 9.56 -9.80
CA VAL A 123 -6.83 8.94 -9.85
C VAL A 123 -7.58 9.31 -11.13
N ARG A 124 -7.50 10.57 -11.58
CA ARG A 124 -8.14 10.97 -12.85
C ARG A 124 -7.57 10.23 -14.05
N ARG A 125 -6.26 9.96 -14.06
CA ARG A 125 -5.62 9.17 -15.11
C ARG A 125 -6.11 7.73 -15.11
N VAL A 126 -6.03 7.03 -13.98
CA VAL A 126 -6.50 5.64 -13.83
C VAL A 126 -7.97 5.50 -14.21
N ARG A 127 -8.81 6.46 -13.81
CA ARG A 127 -10.23 6.47 -14.20
C ARG A 127 -10.47 6.60 -15.71
N SER A 128 -9.54 7.19 -16.45
CA SER A 128 -9.66 7.43 -17.89
C SER A 128 -9.01 6.33 -18.72
N ALA A 129 -7.85 5.83 -18.27
CA ALA A 129 -7.05 4.83 -18.97
C ALA A 129 -7.40 3.37 -18.59
N GLY A 130 -8.05 3.16 -17.44
CA GLY A 130 -8.20 1.84 -16.82
C GLY A 130 -7.02 1.53 -15.88
N ALA A 131 -6.88 0.26 -15.52
CA ALA A 131 -5.78 -0.21 -14.70
C ALA A 131 -4.45 0.00 -15.44
N LEU A 132 -3.44 0.52 -14.73
CA LEU A 132 -2.12 0.82 -15.29
C LEU A 132 -1.06 0.12 -14.46
N ARG A 133 -0.06 -0.49 -15.10
CA ARG A 133 1.12 -0.96 -14.37
C ARG A 133 1.93 0.24 -13.87
N VAL A 134 2.49 0.11 -12.67
CA VAL A 134 3.35 1.14 -12.06
C VAL A 134 4.56 0.54 -11.40
N LEU A 135 5.67 1.29 -11.48
CA LEU A 135 6.89 1.03 -10.73
C LEU A 135 7.08 2.10 -9.66
N LEU A 136 7.28 1.68 -8.42
CA LEU A 136 7.72 2.53 -7.32
C LEU A 136 9.20 2.26 -7.03
N THR A 137 10.03 3.30 -7.07
CA THR A 137 11.48 3.17 -6.86
C THR A 137 12.08 4.39 -6.14
N GLU A 138 13.14 4.15 -5.35
CA GLU A 138 14.05 5.18 -4.83
C GLU A 138 15.22 5.48 -5.77
N ASP A 139 15.38 4.69 -6.84
CA ASP A 139 16.37 4.96 -7.87
C ASP A 139 16.05 6.31 -8.51
N MET A 140 17.01 7.24 -8.51
CA MET A 140 16.89 8.57 -9.13
C MET A 140 17.83 8.74 -10.33
N ASP A 141 18.70 7.78 -10.59
CA ASP A 141 19.81 7.87 -11.53
C ASP A 141 19.46 7.16 -12.85
N THR A 142 18.71 6.06 -12.80
CA THR A 142 18.28 5.33 -14.00
C THR A 142 17.35 6.21 -14.86
N PRO A 143 17.59 6.31 -16.19
CA PRO A 143 16.72 7.06 -17.10
C PRO A 143 15.25 6.62 -17.05
N GLU A 144 14.33 7.57 -17.25
CA GLU A 144 12.88 7.29 -17.17
C GLU A 144 12.43 6.29 -18.24
N GLU A 145 13.07 6.29 -19.40
CA GLU A 145 12.80 5.37 -20.51
C GLU A 145 13.13 3.92 -20.14
N GLU A 146 14.22 3.70 -19.41
CA GLU A 146 14.61 2.36 -18.94
C GLU A 146 13.65 1.85 -17.88
N LEU A 147 13.22 2.71 -16.95
CA LEU A 147 12.21 2.36 -15.96
C LEU A 147 10.85 2.05 -16.61
N LEU A 148 10.44 2.86 -17.59
CA LEU A 148 9.22 2.64 -18.35
C LEU A 148 9.27 1.31 -19.12
N ALA A 149 10.42 0.94 -19.68
CA ALA A 149 10.60 -0.36 -20.32
C ALA A 149 10.38 -1.53 -19.34
N ARG A 150 10.85 -1.41 -18.08
CA ARG A 150 10.58 -2.40 -17.02
C ARG A 150 9.09 -2.51 -16.69
N VAL A 151 8.39 -1.38 -16.56
CA VAL A 151 6.93 -1.36 -16.32
C VAL A 151 6.18 -2.07 -17.45
N ASN A 152 6.52 -1.76 -18.70
CA ASN A 152 5.86 -2.34 -19.87
C ASN A 152 6.16 -3.84 -20.05
N ALA A 153 7.30 -4.33 -19.56
CA ALA A 153 7.69 -5.74 -19.64
C ALA A 153 7.10 -6.61 -18.52
N ALA A 154 6.57 -6.01 -17.45
CA ALA A 154 6.01 -6.74 -16.32
C ALA A 154 4.66 -7.38 -16.66
N PRO A 155 4.32 -8.55 -16.10
CA PRO A 155 2.99 -9.15 -16.27
C PRO A 155 1.89 -8.24 -15.69
N SER A 156 0.69 -8.31 -16.26
CA SER A 156 -0.51 -7.75 -15.62
C SER A 156 -0.96 -8.67 -14.49
N VAL A 157 -1.69 -8.12 -13.52
CA VAL A 157 -2.40 -8.89 -12.49
C VAL A 157 -3.33 -9.93 -13.12
N SER A 158 -3.92 -9.63 -14.28
CA SER A 158 -4.78 -10.58 -15.00
C SER A 158 -4.05 -11.79 -15.60
N ASP A 159 -2.72 -11.75 -15.68
CA ASP A 159 -1.89 -12.83 -16.22
C ASP A 159 -1.49 -13.88 -15.16
N GLU A 160 -1.75 -13.61 -13.87
CA GLU A 160 -1.32 -14.45 -12.75
C GLU A 160 -2.51 -15.07 -11.97
N ASP A 161 -2.33 -16.31 -11.50
CA ASP A 161 -3.27 -16.94 -10.55
C ASP A 161 -2.97 -16.46 -9.12
N HIS A 162 -3.53 -15.30 -8.77
CA HIS A 162 -3.38 -14.74 -7.43
C HIS A 162 -4.11 -15.55 -6.36
N VAL A 163 -5.19 -16.26 -6.69
CA VAL A 163 -5.95 -17.06 -5.72
C VAL A 163 -5.05 -18.16 -5.13
N ARG A 164 -4.28 -18.85 -5.98
CA ARG A 164 -3.30 -19.85 -5.51
C ARG A 164 -2.16 -19.24 -4.69
N ALA A 165 -1.80 -17.98 -4.96
CA ALA A 165 -0.74 -17.28 -4.24
C ALA A 165 -1.16 -16.84 -2.83
N VAL A 166 -2.47 -16.65 -2.60
CA VAL A 166 -3.00 -16.17 -1.31
C VAL A 166 -3.66 -17.26 -0.46
N THR A 167 -4.11 -18.37 -1.07
CA THR A 167 -4.83 -19.44 -0.36
C THR A 167 -3.96 -20.17 0.66
N THR A 168 -4.59 -20.73 1.70
CA THR A 168 -3.90 -21.57 2.68
C THR A 168 -3.51 -22.92 2.06
N LYS A 169 -2.38 -23.48 2.54
CA LYS A 169 -1.88 -24.79 2.09
C LYS A 169 -2.54 -25.96 2.81
N ARG A 170 -3.35 -25.70 3.84
CA ARG A 170 -3.94 -26.70 4.73
C ARG A 170 -5.38 -26.32 5.05
N ILE A 171 -6.19 -27.32 5.37
CA ILE A 171 -7.54 -27.06 5.87
C ILE A 171 -7.41 -26.48 7.28
N GLU A 172 -8.07 -25.36 7.52
CA GLU A 172 -8.12 -24.70 8.82
C GLU A 172 -9.57 -24.55 9.27
N HIS A 173 -9.78 -24.68 10.58
CA HIS A 173 -11.09 -24.53 11.21
C HIS A 173 -11.12 -23.22 11.97
N TRP A 174 -11.93 -22.28 11.50
CA TRP A 174 -12.12 -21.00 12.16
C TRP A 174 -13.32 -21.07 13.11
N THR A 175 -13.07 -21.02 14.42
CA THR A 175 -14.11 -21.14 15.46
C THR A 175 -14.20 -19.93 16.39
N ARG A 176 -13.37 -18.90 16.18
CA ARG A 176 -13.33 -17.69 17.01
C ARG A 176 -14.05 -16.54 16.31
N GLY A 177 -14.69 -15.65 17.07
CA GLY A 177 -15.18 -14.38 16.54
C GLY A 177 -14.07 -13.32 16.50
N TYR A 178 -14.41 -12.11 16.07
CA TYR A 178 -13.54 -10.96 16.31
C TYR A 178 -13.57 -10.63 17.81
N GLU A 179 -12.43 -10.85 18.49
CA GLU A 179 -12.25 -10.58 19.91
C GLU A 179 -11.35 -9.36 20.06
N SER A 180 -11.91 -8.24 20.54
CA SER A 180 -11.16 -7.03 20.88
C SER A 180 -11.69 -6.47 22.20
N GLU A 181 -10.81 -5.91 23.02
CA GLU A 181 -11.20 -5.24 24.26
C GLU A 181 -12.10 -4.01 24.03
N PHE A 182 -12.10 -3.50 22.79
CA PHE A 182 -12.94 -2.39 22.33
C PHE A 182 -14.21 -2.85 21.60
N SER A 183 -14.34 -4.16 21.33
CA SER A 183 -15.59 -4.68 20.79
C SER A 183 -16.71 -4.46 21.82
N PRO A 184 -17.91 -4.02 21.40
CA PRO A 184 -19.03 -3.97 22.31
C PRO A 184 -19.20 -5.38 22.90
N ARG A 185 -19.24 -5.46 24.24
CA ARG A 185 -19.56 -6.70 24.95
C ARG A 185 -20.97 -7.10 24.57
N THR A 186 -21.11 -7.80 23.46
CA THR A 186 -22.37 -8.32 23.01
C THR A 186 -22.66 -9.52 23.90
N ALA A 187 -23.50 -9.28 24.91
CA ALA A 187 -24.42 -10.30 25.36
C ALA A 187 -25.31 -10.63 24.16
N PHE A 188 -24.89 -11.59 23.34
CA PHE A 188 -25.81 -12.24 22.43
C PHE A 188 -26.85 -12.96 23.30
N PRO A 189 -28.17 -12.80 23.05
CA PRO A 189 -29.20 -13.56 23.75
C PRO A 189 -29.09 -15.06 23.47
#